data_AF-A0AAW7AEI5-F1
#
_entry.id   AF-A0AAW7AEI5-F1
#
_cell.length_a   1.000
_cell.length_b   1.000
_cell.length_c   1.000
_cell.angle_alpha   90.00
_cell.angle_beta   90.00
_cell.angle_gamma   90.00
#
_symmetry.space_group_name_H-M   'P 1'
#
loop_
_entity.id
_entity.type
_entity.pdbx_description
1 polymer ?
#
loop_
_entity_poly.entity_id
_entity_poly.type
_entity_poly.pdbx_seq_one_letter_code
_entity_poly.pdbx_strand_id
1 'polypeptide(L)'
;MKKILFPHAYLESVFDIDFEKVYNLGYEALIFDIDSTLVPHGNDSTDEIDELFKFIHSLGLKTILLSNNSEERIESFNTNIKTSFIPLANKPHKSNYLKAIKMLGVEKSKVLFIGDQIFTDILGANLCGIKNVLVKFLVHEGEIKIGKKRKVENIILKIFTLNQSYTKSQFKIER
;
A
#
# COMPACT_ATOMS: atom_id res chain seq x y z
N MET A 1 -1.26 -22.55 6.06
CA MET A 1 -1.81 -21.30 5.47
C MET A 1 -0.74 -20.66 4.59
N LYS A 2 -0.98 -20.40 3.30
CA LYS A 2 0.07 -19.88 2.41
C LYS A 2 0.51 -18.49 2.91
N LYS A 3 1.81 -18.30 3.18
CA LYS A 3 2.44 -17.01 3.58
C LYS A 3 2.09 -15.83 2.65
N ILE A 4 1.54 -16.13 1.46
CA ILE A 4 1.11 -15.18 0.44
C ILE A 4 -0.02 -14.22 0.87
N LEU A 5 -0.77 -14.54 1.93
CA LEU A 5 -1.81 -13.65 2.48
C LEU A 5 -1.31 -12.84 3.68
N PHE A 6 -0.06 -13.03 4.10
CA PHE A 6 0.53 -12.25 5.18
C PHE A 6 1.27 -11.05 4.61
N PRO A 7 1.08 -9.87 5.22
CA PRO A 7 1.89 -8.73 4.86
C PRO A 7 3.30 -8.85 5.44
N HIS A 8 4.23 -8.03 4.97
CA HIS A 8 5.57 -7.97 5.58
C HIS A 8 5.61 -7.03 6.78
N ALA A 9 4.75 -5.99 6.79
CA ALA A 9 4.49 -5.15 7.94
C ALA A 9 2.99 -4.82 8.01
N TYR A 10 2.49 -4.58 9.22
CA TYR A 10 1.13 -4.08 9.44
C TYR A 10 1.18 -2.89 10.39
N LEU A 11 0.61 -1.76 9.97
CA LEU A 11 0.67 -0.48 10.68
C LEU A 11 -0.72 0.15 10.78
N GLU A 12 -0.87 1.13 11.68
CA GLU A 12 -2.15 1.84 11.83
C GLU A 12 -2.41 2.80 10.67
N SER A 13 -1.38 3.46 10.12
CA SER A 13 -1.55 4.42 9.02
C SER A 13 -0.33 4.47 8.10
N VAL A 14 -0.47 5.14 6.95
CA VAL A 14 0.66 5.47 6.07
C VAL A 14 1.67 6.43 6.72
N PHE A 15 1.23 7.22 7.70
CA PHE A 15 2.09 8.15 8.45
C PHE A 15 2.98 7.45 9.48
N ASP A 16 2.67 6.20 9.85
CA ASP A 16 3.51 5.38 10.72
C ASP A 16 4.67 4.70 9.98
N ILE A 17 4.78 4.92 8.67
CA ILE A 17 5.88 4.41 7.85
C ILE A 17 7.07 5.37 7.96
N ASP A 18 8.19 4.84 8.45
CA ASP A 18 9.47 5.55 8.43
C ASP A 18 10.06 5.52 7.01
N PHE A 19 9.70 6.52 6.19
CA PHE A 19 10.13 6.60 4.80
C PHE A 19 11.63 6.87 4.63
N GLU A 20 12.27 7.54 5.60
CA GLU A 20 13.73 7.69 5.61
C GLU A 20 14.40 6.34 5.79
N LYS A 21 13.91 5.51 6.73
CA LYS A 21 14.39 4.14 6.88
C LYS A 21 14.12 3.30 5.64
N VAL A 22 12.95 3.45 4.99
CA VAL A 22 12.67 2.77 3.72
C VAL A 22 13.70 3.16 2.65
N TYR A 23 14.03 4.44 2.52
CA TYR A 23 15.08 4.92 1.62
C TYR A 23 16.47 4.39 2.02
N ASN A 24 16.81 4.37 3.31
CA ASN A 24 18.12 3.88 3.79
C ASN A 24 18.28 2.36 3.65
N LEU A 25 17.17 1.61 3.66
CA LEU A 25 17.10 0.21 3.23
C LEU A 25 17.14 0.09 1.69
N GLY A 26 17.41 1.19 0.98
CA GLY A 26 17.54 1.36 -0.47
C GLY A 26 16.42 0.73 -1.29
N TYR A 27 15.19 0.94 -0.83
CA TYR A 27 14.07 1.03 -1.74
C TYR A 27 14.24 2.29 -2.59
N GLU A 28 13.80 2.22 -3.84
CA GLU A 28 13.86 3.34 -4.79
C GLU A 28 12.46 3.78 -5.24
N ALA A 29 11.45 2.93 -5.04
CA ALA A 29 10.09 3.26 -5.43
C ALA A 29 9.01 2.66 -4.54
N LEU A 30 7.89 3.38 -4.47
CA LEU A 30 6.69 3.03 -3.72
C LEU A 30 5.50 2.89 -4.68
N ILE A 31 4.71 1.84 -4.48
CA ILE A 31 3.41 1.67 -5.13
C ILE A 31 2.33 1.82 -4.06
N PHE A 32 1.39 2.73 -4.24
CA PHE A 32 0.30 2.98 -3.29
C PHE A 32 -1.05 2.56 -3.88
N ASP A 33 -1.88 1.91 -3.05
CA ASP A 33 -3.33 2.01 -3.22
C ASP A 33 -3.84 3.38 -2.76
N ILE A 34 -5.07 3.74 -3.13
CA ILE A 34 -5.68 5.04 -2.80
C ILE A 34 -6.79 4.85 -1.77
N ASP A 35 -7.91 4.29 -2.21
CA ASP A 35 -9.14 4.26 -1.42
C ASP A 35 -8.99 3.31 -0.23
N SER A 36 -9.35 3.78 0.95
CA SER A 36 -9.15 3.09 2.24
C SER A 36 -7.67 2.91 2.64
N THR A 37 -6.71 3.42 1.87
CA THR A 37 -5.28 3.40 2.20
C THR A 37 -4.76 4.80 2.52
N LEU A 38 -4.85 5.73 1.56
CA LEU A 38 -4.41 7.12 1.71
C LEU A 38 -5.54 7.99 2.25
N VAL A 39 -6.77 7.71 1.83
CA VAL A 39 -7.98 8.44 2.22
C VAL A 39 -9.19 7.50 2.29
N PRO A 40 -10.27 7.85 3.01
CA PRO A 40 -11.54 7.13 2.90
C PRO A 40 -12.00 7.03 1.44
N HIS A 41 -12.72 5.95 1.12
CA HIS A 41 -13.12 5.68 -0.26
C HIS A 41 -13.94 6.84 -0.85
N GLY A 42 -13.50 7.34 -2.01
CA GLY A 42 -14.14 8.43 -2.74
C GLY A 42 -13.65 9.84 -2.41
N ASN A 43 -12.83 10.02 -1.38
CA ASN A 43 -12.34 11.35 -0.99
C ASN A 43 -11.19 11.83 -1.89
N ASP A 44 -11.10 13.14 -2.13
CA ASP A 44 -9.91 13.75 -2.74
C ASP A 44 -8.71 13.70 -1.78
N SER A 45 -7.53 14.10 -2.26
CA SER A 45 -6.36 14.20 -1.38
C SER A 45 -6.59 15.25 -0.29
N THR A 46 -5.90 15.07 0.84
CA THR A 46 -5.83 16.07 1.90
C THR A 46 -4.46 16.75 1.86
N ASP A 47 -4.36 17.93 2.47
CA ASP A 47 -3.07 18.64 2.59
C ASP A 47 -1.98 17.75 3.23
N GLU A 48 -2.36 16.95 4.23
CA GLU A 48 -1.45 16.01 4.91
C GLU A 48 -0.90 14.93 3.98
N ILE A 49 -1.74 14.41 3.08
CA ILE A 49 -1.33 13.43 2.07
C ILE A 49 -0.47 14.11 1.00
N ASP A 50 -0.83 15.31 0.57
CA ASP A 50 -0.04 16.07 -0.40
C ASP A 50 1.36 16.37 0.15
N GLU A 51 1.47 16.79 1.42
CA GLU A 51 2.75 16.99 2.12
C GLU A 51 3.52 15.67 2.31
N LEU A 52 2.84 14.57 2.59
CA LEU A 52 3.48 13.25 2.66
C LEU A 52 4.15 12.86 1.34
N PHE A 53 3.48 13.05 0.21
CA PHE A 53 4.05 12.75 -1.10
C PHE A 53 5.22 13.69 -1.44
N LYS A 54 5.11 14.99 -1.12
CA LYS A 54 6.23 15.94 -1.27
C LYS A 54 7.45 15.48 -0.48
N PHE A 55 7.25 15.06 0.77
CA PHE A 55 8.32 14.52 1.61
C PHE A 55 8.95 13.26 0.99
N ILE A 56 8.14 12.28 0.60
CA ILE A 56 8.60 11.05 -0.06
C ILE A 56 9.44 11.37 -1.32
N HIS A 57 8.97 12.30 -2.16
CA HIS A 57 9.70 12.72 -3.36
C HIS A 57 11.00 13.45 -3.02
N SER A 58 11.03 14.24 -1.95
CA SER A 58 12.24 14.92 -1.49
C SER A 58 13.35 13.97 -1.03
N LEU A 59 12.99 12.76 -0.57
CA LEU A 59 13.94 11.68 -0.28
C LEU A 59 14.49 11.01 -1.55
N GLY A 60 13.91 11.30 -2.73
CA GLY A 60 14.26 10.67 -4.00
C GLY A 60 13.53 9.36 -4.29
N LEU A 61 12.50 9.01 -3.49
CA LEU A 61 11.66 7.84 -3.75
C LEU A 61 10.66 8.15 -4.87
N LYS A 62 10.63 7.31 -5.90
CA LYS A 62 9.62 7.39 -6.95
C LYS A 62 8.29 6.85 -6.43
N THR A 63 7.17 7.39 -6.88
CA THR A 63 5.84 6.88 -6.53
C THR A 63 5.03 6.51 -7.76
N ILE A 64 4.08 5.60 -7.59
CA ILE A 64 3.01 5.34 -8.56
C ILE A 64 1.75 4.89 -7.82
N LEU A 65 0.59 5.38 -8.26
CA LEU A 65 -0.70 4.91 -7.73
C LEU A 65 -1.19 3.69 -8.52
N LEU A 66 -1.65 2.66 -7.82
CA LEU A 66 -2.19 1.43 -8.41
C LEU A 66 -3.55 1.10 -7.79
N SER A 67 -4.63 1.54 -8.47
CA SER A 67 -5.99 1.44 -7.94
C SER A 67 -6.91 0.64 -8.86
N ASN A 68 -7.85 -0.10 -8.26
CA ASN A 68 -8.93 -0.76 -9.00
C ASN A 68 -10.03 0.21 -9.46
N ASN A 69 -9.92 1.49 -9.14
CA ASN A 69 -10.91 2.50 -9.46
C ASN A 69 -10.71 3.10 -10.88
N SER A 70 -11.65 3.94 -11.32
CA SER A 70 -11.62 4.61 -12.62
C SER A 70 -10.46 5.62 -12.72
N GLU A 71 -10.08 5.96 -13.95
CA GLU A 71 -9.11 7.02 -14.23
C GLU A 71 -9.55 8.35 -13.63
N GLU A 72 -10.79 8.78 -13.89
CA GLU A 72 -11.39 10.00 -13.33
C GLU A 72 -11.22 10.10 -11.81
N ARG A 73 -11.50 9.01 -11.08
CA ARG A 73 -11.35 8.98 -9.63
C ARG A 73 -9.90 9.22 -9.19
N ILE A 74 -8.95 8.62 -9.91
CA ILE A 74 -7.53 8.73 -9.60
C ILE A 74 -7.02 10.12 -9.98
N GLU A 75 -7.45 10.67 -11.12
CA GLU A 75 -7.09 12.02 -11.56
C GLU A 75 -7.52 13.06 -10.52
N SER A 76 -8.76 12.97 -10.03
CA SER A 76 -9.27 13.85 -8.97
C SER A 76 -8.36 13.84 -7.74
N PHE A 77 -8.03 12.63 -7.24
CA PHE A 77 -7.13 12.45 -6.09
C PHE A 77 -5.70 12.95 -6.36
N ASN A 78 -5.20 12.75 -7.59
CA ASN A 78 -3.80 12.99 -7.95
C ASN A 78 -3.52 14.44 -8.40
N THR A 79 -4.49 15.34 -8.30
CA THR A 79 -4.40 16.73 -8.76
C THR A 79 -3.16 17.46 -8.22
N ASN A 80 -2.89 17.33 -6.92
CA ASN A 80 -1.78 18.00 -6.24
C ASN A 80 -0.51 17.15 -6.18
N ILE A 81 -0.66 15.83 -6.06
CA ILE A 81 0.44 14.86 -5.93
C ILE A 81 1.22 14.71 -7.25
N LYS A 82 0.51 14.70 -8.40
CA LYS A 82 1.07 14.61 -9.76
C LYS A 82 2.04 13.44 -9.96
N THR A 83 1.76 12.31 -9.34
CA THR A 83 2.53 11.08 -9.56
C THR A 83 1.98 10.29 -10.76
N SER A 84 2.77 9.36 -11.29
CA SER A 84 2.24 8.37 -12.26
C SER A 84 1.14 7.51 -11.62
N PHE A 85 0.24 6.96 -12.42
CA PHE A 85 -0.78 6.03 -11.93
C PHE A 85 -1.20 4.99 -12.97
N ILE A 86 -1.86 3.92 -12.50
CA ILE A 86 -2.53 2.92 -13.33
C ILE A 86 -3.95 2.70 -12.78
N PRO A 87 -5.00 3.09 -13.54
CA PRO A 87 -6.40 2.83 -13.20
C PRO A 87 -6.80 1.39 -13.52
N LEU A 88 -7.98 0.99 -13.03
CA LEU A 88 -8.58 -0.32 -13.31
C LEU A 88 -7.56 -1.47 -13.16
N ALA A 89 -6.76 -1.40 -12.09
CA ALA A 89 -5.58 -2.24 -11.91
C ALA A 89 -5.89 -3.74 -11.89
N ASN A 90 -7.15 -4.13 -11.64
CA ASN A 90 -7.60 -5.51 -11.54
C ASN A 90 -6.80 -6.33 -10.52
N LYS A 91 -6.40 -5.71 -9.40
CA LYS A 91 -5.76 -6.37 -8.26
C LYS A 91 -6.69 -7.50 -7.78
N PRO A 92 -6.19 -8.72 -7.53
CA PRO A 92 -4.78 -9.09 -7.32
C PRO A 92 -4.01 -9.56 -8.58
N HIS A 93 -4.53 -9.38 -9.81
CA HIS A 93 -3.83 -9.83 -11.01
C HIS A 93 -2.47 -9.14 -11.20
N LYS A 94 -1.44 -9.92 -11.55
CA LYS A 94 -0.03 -9.48 -11.58
C LYS A 94 0.28 -8.42 -12.63
N SER A 95 -0.49 -8.37 -13.73
CA SER A 95 -0.15 -7.59 -14.93
C SER A 95 0.14 -6.13 -14.61
N ASN A 96 -0.74 -5.46 -13.86
CA ASN A 96 -0.59 -4.03 -13.58
C ASN A 96 0.43 -3.73 -12.47
N TYR A 97 0.69 -4.66 -11.55
CA TYR A 97 1.85 -4.55 -10.64
C TYR A 97 3.16 -4.57 -11.41
N LEU A 98 3.33 -5.51 -12.35
CA LEU A 98 4.53 -5.60 -13.18
C LEU A 98 4.66 -4.40 -14.12
N LYS A 99 3.55 -3.90 -14.65
CA LYS A 99 3.50 -2.65 -15.42
C LYS A 99 3.95 -1.45 -14.57
N ALA A 100 3.48 -1.35 -13.32
CA ALA A 100 3.89 -0.30 -12.40
C ALA A 100 5.40 -0.30 -12.15
N ILE A 101 5.98 -1.48 -11.85
CA ILE A 101 7.44 -1.63 -11.68
C ILE A 101 8.20 -1.18 -12.93
N LYS A 102 7.72 -1.57 -14.12
CA LYS A 102 8.33 -1.17 -15.39
C LYS A 102 8.28 0.34 -15.60
N MET A 103 7.16 0.98 -15.27
CA MET A 103 7.00 2.45 -15.37
C MET A 103 7.91 3.19 -14.38
N LEU A 104 8.11 2.65 -13.18
CA LEU A 104 9.05 3.19 -12.20
C LEU A 104 10.51 3.07 -12.66
N GLY A 105 10.81 2.08 -13.52
CA GLY A 105 12.15 1.86 -14.07
C GLY A 105 13.16 1.42 -13.00
N VAL A 106 12.72 0.62 -12.04
CA VAL A 106 13.57 0.10 -10.95
C VAL A 106 13.45 -1.42 -10.85
N GLU A 107 14.42 -2.04 -10.18
CA GLU A 107 14.35 -3.46 -9.89
C GLU A 107 13.22 -3.77 -8.91
N LYS A 108 12.56 -4.91 -9.12
CA LYS A 108 11.45 -5.36 -8.28
C LYS A 108 11.79 -5.44 -6.78
N SER A 109 13.03 -5.82 -6.45
CA SER A 109 13.55 -5.89 -5.08
C SER A 109 13.61 -4.53 -4.38
N LYS A 110 13.62 -3.43 -5.13
CA LYS A 110 13.68 -2.05 -4.64
C LYS A 110 12.32 -1.36 -4.61
N VAL A 111 11.24 -2.13 -4.77
CA VAL A 111 9.86 -1.63 -4.76
C VAL A 111 9.17 -2.07 -3.48
N LEU A 112 8.47 -1.14 -2.83
CA LEU A 112 7.59 -1.40 -1.70
C LEU A 112 6.15 -1.09 -2.11
N PHE A 113 5.24 -2.02 -1.84
CA PHE A 113 3.80 -1.80 -2.02
C PHE A 113 3.14 -1.40 -0.70
N ILE A 114 2.23 -0.42 -0.71
CA ILE A 114 1.45 0.01 0.45
C ILE A 114 -0.04 -0.02 0.09
N GLY A 115 -0.85 -0.73 0.89
CA GLY A 115 -2.30 -0.81 0.72
C GLY A 115 -3.00 -1.35 1.95
N ASP A 116 -4.31 -1.57 1.87
CA ASP A 116 -5.14 -1.91 3.03
C ASP A 116 -5.92 -3.23 2.90
N GLN A 117 -5.90 -3.89 1.73
CA GLN A 117 -6.66 -5.11 1.49
C GLN A 117 -5.79 -6.35 1.30
N ILE A 118 -6.01 -7.38 2.13
CA ILE A 118 -5.23 -8.61 2.05
C ILE A 118 -5.44 -9.34 0.72
N PHE A 119 -6.69 -9.46 0.27
CA PHE A 119 -7.00 -10.30 -0.89
C PHE A 119 -6.74 -9.63 -2.24
N THR A 120 -6.40 -8.34 -2.27
CA THR A 120 -6.08 -7.61 -3.51
C THR A 120 -4.65 -7.11 -3.48
N ASP A 121 -4.32 -6.32 -2.45
CA ASP A 121 -3.04 -5.64 -2.33
C ASP A 121 -1.94 -6.60 -1.92
N ILE A 122 -2.10 -7.20 -0.74
CA ILE A 122 -1.08 -8.08 -0.16
C ILE A 122 -0.91 -9.34 -1.02
N LEU A 123 -2.02 -9.95 -1.44
CA LEU A 123 -1.99 -11.08 -2.34
C LEU A 123 -1.32 -10.73 -3.68
N GLY A 124 -1.67 -9.59 -4.29
CA GLY A 124 -1.10 -9.17 -5.57
C GLY A 124 0.39 -8.85 -5.49
N ALA A 125 0.81 -8.08 -4.48
CA ALA A 125 2.22 -7.77 -4.23
C ALA A 125 3.04 -9.04 -3.96
N ASN A 126 2.54 -9.95 -3.10
CA ASN A 126 3.21 -11.22 -2.81
C ASN A 126 3.28 -12.14 -4.04
N LEU A 127 2.23 -12.16 -4.89
CA LEU A 127 2.21 -12.90 -6.15
C LEU A 127 3.26 -12.40 -7.15
N CYS A 128 3.59 -11.12 -7.10
CA CYS A 128 4.67 -10.52 -7.87
C CYS A 128 6.04 -10.70 -7.20
N GLY A 129 6.08 -10.98 -5.89
CA GLY A 129 7.32 -11.05 -5.11
C GLY A 129 7.86 -9.66 -4.75
N ILE A 130 6.95 -8.72 -4.44
CA ILE A 130 7.25 -7.37 -3.98
C ILE A 130 6.97 -7.32 -2.47
N LYS A 131 7.85 -6.67 -1.71
CA LYS A 131 7.62 -6.41 -0.28
C LYS A 131 6.42 -5.48 -0.12
N ASN A 132 5.71 -5.61 0.99
CA ASN A 132 4.47 -4.86 1.18
C ASN A 132 4.19 -4.51 2.64
N VAL A 133 3.60 -3.34 2.82
CA VAL A 133 3.05 -2.85 4.08
C VAL A 133 1.53 -2.86 3.94
N LEU A 134 0.87 -3.53 4.86
CA LEU A 134 -0.56 -3.38 5.07
C LEU A 134 -0.78 -2.23 6.06
N VAL A 135 -1.64 -1.28 5.74
CA VAL A 135 -2.13 -0.29 6.70
C VAL A 135 -3.56 -0.63 7.11
N LYS A 136 -3.99 -0.13 8.26
CA LYS A 136 -5.38 -0.27 8.68
C LYS A 136 -6.27 0.50 7.71
N PHE A 137 -7.30 -0.17 7.22
CA PHE A 137 -8.20 0.42 6.24
C PHE A 137 -8.95 1.63 6.84
N LEU A 138 -8.97 2.73 6.09
CA LEU A 138 -9.68 3.95 6.43
C LEU A 138 -11.17 3.82 6.05
N VAL A 139 -12.04 4.37 6.89
CA VAL A 139 -13.49 4.42 6.68
C VAL A 139 -14.00 5.84 6.90
N HIS A 140 -15.19 6.13 6.39
CA HIS A 140 -15.88 7.37 6.70
C HIS A 140 -16.25 7.45 8.17
N GLU A 141 -16.27 8.66 8.72
CA GLU A 141 -16.73 8.89 10.09
C GLU A 141 -18.17 8.37 10.27
N GLY A 142 -18.39 7.59 11.32
CA GLY A 142 -19.70 6.99 11.60
C GLY A 142 -20.01 5.70 10.83
N GLU A 143 -19.14 5.22 9.95
CA GLU A 143 -19.34 3.95 9.24
C GLU A 143 -18.96 2.74 10.12
N ILE A 144 -19.97 1.97 10.54
CA ILE A 144 -19.80 0.81 11.45
C ILE A 144 -19.80 -0.53 10.69
N LYS A 145 -20.31 -0.55 9.44
CA LYS A 145 -20.54 -1.78 8.69
C LYS A 145 -19.27 -2.27 8.01
N ILE A 146 -18.61 -3.24 8.65
CA ILE A 146 -17.46 -3.94 8.05
C ILE A 146 -17.97 -5.10 7.16
N GLY A 147 -17.64 -5.05 5.87
CA GLY A 147 -18.03 -6.06 4.89
C GLY A 147 -17.55 -7.49 5.23
N LYS A 148 -18.22 -8.53 4.71
CA LYS A 148 -17.90 -9.95 5.02
C LYS A 148 -16.44 -10.29 4.73
N LYS A 149 -15.89 -9.78 3.62
CA LYS A 149 -14.47 -9.96 3.22
C LYS A 149 -13.52 -9.47 4.33
N ARG A 150 -13.75 -8.27 4.86
CA ARG A 150 -12.96 -7.67 5.95
C ARG A 150 -13.00 -8.48 7.24
N LYS A 151 -14.14 -9.13 7.56
CA LYS A 151 -14.21 -10.04 8.72
C LYS A 151 -13.24 -11.21 8.59
N VAL A 152 -13.10 -11.78 7.39
CA VAL A 152 -12.13 -12.84 7.10
C VAL A 152 -10.71 -12.29 7.16
N GLU A 153 -10.46 -11.11 6.60
CA GLU A 153 -9.15 -10.44 6.69
C GLU A 153 -8.72 -10.23 8.15
N ASN A 154 -9.62 -9.80 9.02
CA ASN A 154 -9.34 -9.65 10.46
C ASN A 154 -8.92 -10.97 11.14
N ILE A 155 -9.45 -12.11 10.71
CA ILE A 155 -9.01 -13.42 11.23
C ILE A 155 -7.58 -13.70 10.76
N ILE A 156 -7.28 -13.44 9.48
CA ILE A 156 -5.93 -13.59 8.93
C ILE A 156 -4.94 -12.67 9.68
N LEU A 157 -5.33 -11.43 9.97
CA LEU A 157 -4.51 -10.49 10.74
C LEU A 157 -4.28 -10.93 12.16
N LYS A 158 -5.30 -11.45 12.86
CA LYS A 158 -5.12 -12.02 14.20
C LYS A 158 -4.10 -13.17 14.20
N ILE A 159 -4.16 -14.05 13.19
CA ILE A 159 -3.19 -15.14 13.06
C ILE A 159 -1.79 -14.56 12.78
N PHE A 160 -1.69 -13.57 11.90
CA PHE A 160 -0.44 -12.88 11.60
C PHE A 160 0.19 -12.21 12.82
N THR A 161 -0.59 -11.44 13.59
CA THR A 161 -0.09 -10.73 14.79
C THR A 161 0.25 -11.67 15.93
N LEU A 162 -0.47 -12.78 16.10
CA LEU A 162 -0.11 -13.82 17.07
C LEU A 162 1.23 -14.48 16.72
N ASN A 163 1.45 -14.79 15.43
CA ASN A 163 2.73 -15.31 14.97
C ASN A 163 3.87 -14.29 15.11
N GLN A 164 3.60 -12.99 14.92
CA GLN A 164 4.58 -11.91 15.11
C GLN A 164 4.74 -11.45 16.56
N SER A 165 3.86 -11.82 17.48
CA SER A 165 4.03 -11.54 18.91
C SER A 165 5.21 -12.33 19.50
N TYR A 166 5.69 -13.36 18.78
CA TYR A 166 7.00 -14.01 18.98
C TYR A 166 8.20 -13.20 18.44
N THR A 167 7.93 -12.11 17.71
CA THR A 167 8.89 -11.31 16.93
C THR A 167 8.62 -9.81 17.14
N LYS A 168 8.31 -9.38 18.38
CA LYS A 168 8.11 -7.97 18.74
C LYS A 168 9.42 -7.17 18.65
N SER A 169 9.87 -6.87 17.45
CA SER A 169 10.68 -5.66 17.21
C SER A 169 10.51 -5.23 15.75
N GLN A 170 10.15 -3.96 15.59
CA GLN A 170 10.52 -3.08 14.47
C GLN A 170 10.44 -3.67 13.06
N PHE A 171 9.51 -3.15 12.24
CA PHE A 171 9.67 -2.96 10.79
C PHE A 171 10.73 -3.86 10.13
N LYS A 172 10.49 -5.19 10.12
CA LYS A 172 11.40 -6.16 9.48
C LYS A 172 11.14 -6.20 7.99
N ILE A 173 11.26 -5.03 7.36
CA ILE A 173 11.62 -5.02 5.95
C ILE A 173 13.13 -5.29 5.90
N GLU A 174 13.49 -6.53 6.22
CA GLU A 174 14.83 -7.05 6.00
C GLU A 174 15.02 -7.19 4.48
N ARG A 175 16.16 -6.73 3.97
CA ARG A 175 16.58 -6.95 2.58
C ARG A 175 16.79 -8.43 2.31
#